data_AF-Q01F96-F1
#
_entry.id   AF-Q01F96-F1
#
_cell.length_a   1.000
_cell.length_b   1.000
_cell.length_c   1.000
_cell.angle_alpha   90.00
_cell.angle_beta   90.00
_cell.angle_gamma   90.00
#
_symmetry.space_group_name_H-M   'P 1'
#
loop_
_entity.id
_entity.type
_entity.pdbx_description
1 polymer ?
#
loop_
_entity_poly.entity_id
_entity_poly.type
_entity_poly.pdbx_seq_one_letter_code
_entity_poly.pdbx_strand_id
1 'polypeptide(L)'
;MILRAGTRKGLESARLALFIVCIVGTTLYLSATQTRGKHVVFTTSKCNDRLCTDLERTIESNTEVLFANLCPEIIEFVSVPSLCLQRNRFGVPELHSLFKYAYELYPRAVTYTYVNSDLLTDRSFYDTISKVSESLKGHEFVIIGSRVDSVWKENISSNMYDFSALFRSGTRARLDAIDYFVTTKSSIDWHRVPPFVIGRPAFDNWLVNYVAQSPNVILVDASNTIKMLHQSVKSGLDHWESMSDKENRDYNRKLARGGYHTGYIYVAKCRTQYHYFGFRLTGNCKPF
;
A
#
# COMPACT_ATOMS: atom_id res chain seq x y z
N MET A 1 -19.74 32.13 28.02
CA MET A 1 -18.37 31.67 28.29
C MET A 1 -17.81 31.12 26.98
N ILE A 2 -17.01 31.93 26.29
CA ILE A 2 -16.54 31.67 24.92
C ILE A 2 -15.42 30.62 25.01
N LEU A 3 -15.65 29.42 24.49
CA LEU A 3 -14.60 28.44 24.24
C LEU A 3 -13.63 29.03 23.21
N ARG A 4 -12.45 29.42 23.67
CA ARG A 4 -11.37 29.95 22.83
C ARG A 4 -10.94 28.87 21.84
N ALA A 5 -11.01 29.20 20.56
CA ALA A 5 -10.35 28.48 19.48
C ALA A 5 -8.86 28.34 19.81
N GLY A 6 -8.37 27.10 19.91
CA GLY A 6 -6.95 26.82 19.95
C GLY A 6 -6.28 27.41 18.71
N THR A 7 -5.21 28.15 18.90
CA THR A 7 -4.49 28.79 17.79
C THR A 7 -3.94 27.72 16.85
N ARG A 8 -4.02 27.97 15.54
CA ARG A 8 -3.53 27.04 14.49
C ARG A 8 -2.10 26.55 14.75
N LYS A 9 -1.25 27.43 15.30
CA LYS A 9 0.13 27.12 15.73
C LYS A 9 0.20 26.07 16.85
N GLY A 10 -0.67 26.12 17.86
CA GLY A 10 -0.68 25.14 18.95
C GLY A 10 -1.08 23.73 18.49
N LEU A 11 -2.00 23.65 17.52
CA LEU A 11 -2.40 22.38 16.92
C LEU A 11 -1.30 21.78 16.04
N GLU A 12 -0.55 22.61 15.31
CA GLU A 12 0.61 22.20 14.52
C GLU A 12 1.78 21.73 15.41
N SER A 13 2.07 22.42 16.51
CA SER A 13 3.11 22.02 17.47
C SER A 13 2.80 20.68 18.14
N ALA A 14 1.54 20.43 18.53
CA ALA A 14 1.12 19.15 19.11
C ALA A 14 1.19 17.99 18.08
N ARG A 15 0.81 18.25 16.82
CA ARG A 15 0.95 17.29 15.72
C ARG A 15 2.40 16.95 15.44
N LEU A 16 3.27 17.96 15.42
CA LEU A 16 4.71 17.76 15.23
C LEU A 16 5.31 16.96 16.40
N ALA A 17 4.91 17.23 17.64
CA ALA A 17 5.36 16.48 18.80
C ALA A 17 4.92 15.01 18.77
N LEU A 18 3.66 14.72 18.43
CA LEU A 18 3.17 13.34 18.31
C LEU A 18 3.87 12.58 17.18
N PHE A 19 4.09 13.25 16.04
CA PHE A 19 4.82 12.69 14.91
C PHE A 19 6.29 12.42 15.24
N ILE A 20 6.94 13.32 15.99
CA ILE A 20 8.29 13.10 16.52
C ILE A 20 8.29 11.92 17.51
N VAL A 21 7.30 11.78 18.40
CA VAL A 21 7.20 10.62 19.30
C VAL A 21 7.04 9.32 18.52
N CYS A 22 6.21 9.32 17.48
CA CYS A 22 6.03 8.16 16.60
C CYS A 22 7.31 7.79 15.84
N ILE A 23 7.99 8.78 15.26
CA ILE A 23 9.24 8.54 14.53
C ILE A 23 10.35 8.18 15.51
N VAL A 24 10.65 9.01 16.52
CA VAL A 24 11.75 8.77 17.48
C VAL A 24 11.55 7.47 18.26
N GLY A 25 10.32 7.11 18.63
CA GLY A 25 10.02 5.81 19.25
C GLY A 25 10.35 4.63 18.34
N THR A 26 10.26 4.81 17.02
CA THR A 26 10.62 3.80 15.99
C THR A 26 12.11 3.88 15.61
N THR A 27 12.69 5.08 15.58
CA THR A 27 14.06 5.37 15.14
C THR A 27 15.11 5.05 16.20
N LEU A 28 14.74 4.96 17.48
CA LEU A 28 15.65 4.55 18.57
C LEU A 28 16.28 3.15 18.34
N TYR A 29 15.80 2.40 17.35
CA TYR A 29 16.34 1.10 16.95
C TYR A 29 16.96 1.04 15.53
N LEU A 30 16.87 2.09 14.72
CA LEU A 30 17.30 2.04 13.31
C LEU A 30 18.62 2.78 13.11
N SER A 31 19.72 2.03 13.03
CA SER A 31 20.97 2.57 12.50
C SER A 31 20.77 2.99 11.06
N ALA A 32 21.19 4.20 10.69
CA ALA A 32 21.14 4.68 9.31
C ALA A 32 21.78 3.68 8.34
N THR A 33 22.82 2.92 8.75
CA THR A 33 23.50 1.93 7.91
C THR A 33 22.64 0.70 7.56
N GLN A 34 21.60 0.39 8.33
CA GLN A 34 20.80 -0.83 8.21
C GLN A 34 19.72 -0.76 7.12
N THR A 35 19.40 0.44 6.62
CA THR A 35 18.25 0.67 5.72
C THR A 35 18.65 0.88 4.25
N ARG A 36 19.94 1.00 3.93
CA ARG A 36 20.41 1.20 2.56
C ARG A 36 20.20 -0.09 1.76
N GLY A 37 19.45 0.00 0.65
CA GLY A 37 19.25 -1.14 -0.23
C GLY A 37 18.05 -2.03 0.10
N LYS A 38 17.27 -1.70 1.16
CA LYS A 38 16.04 -2.44 1.48
C LYS A 38 14.84 -2.00 0.62
N HIS A 39 13.90 -2.93 0.43
CA HIS A 39 12.55 -2.64 -0.04
C HIS A 39 11.64 -2.45 1.19
N VAL A 40 11.06 -1.27 1.36
CA VAL A 40 10.20 -1.00 2.51
C VAL A 40 8.76 -1.30 2.13
N VAL A 41 8.08 -2.10 2.95
CA VAL A 41 6.65 -2.40 2.84
C VAL A 41 5.96 -1.86 4.08
N PHE A 42 4.87 -1.14 3.89
CA PHE A 42 4.15 -0.54 4.99
C PHE A 42 2.65 -0.60 4.80
N THR A 43 1.95 -0.64 5.92
CA THR A 43 0.50 -0.66 6.00
C THR A 43 0.04 0.13 7.22
N THR A 44 -1.27 0.27 7.37
CA THR A 44 -1.89 0.74 8.60
C THR A 44 -3.12 -0.12 8.88
N SER A 45 -3.20 -0.67 10.09
CA SER A 45 -4.32 -1.50 10.51
C SER A 45 -5.58 -0.66 10.70
N LYS A 46 -6.70 -1.13 10.15
CA LYS A 46 -8.03 -0.53 10.32
C LYS A 46 -8.53 -0.74 11.75
N CYS A 47 -8.15 -1.85 12.37
CA CYS A 47 -8.53 -2.18 13.75
C CYS A 47 -7.90 -1.26 14.81
N ASN A 48 -6.93 -0.43 14.43
CA ASN A 48 -6.42 0.66 15.29
C ASN A 48 -7.44 1.80 15.48
N ASP A 49 -8.33 2.01 14.51
CA ASP A 49 -9.23 3.17 14.47
C ASP A 49 -10.70 2.82 14.74
N ARG A 50 -11.04 1.52 14.82
CA ARG A 50 -12.41 1.06 15.10
C ARG A 50 -12.44 -0.28 15.82
N LEU A 51 -13.62 -0.60 16.34
CA LEU A 51 -13.92 -1.95 16.83
C LEU A 51 -13.90 -2.92 15.65
N CYS A 52 -13.09 -3.96 15.77
CA CYS A 52 -13.04 -5.08 14.84
C CYS A 52 -13.62 -6.35 15.48
N THR A 53 -14.13 -7.23 14.62
CA THR A 53 -14.35 -8.64 14.92
C THR A 53 -13.03 -9.38 15.09
N ASP A 54 -13.06 -10.57 15.68
CA ASP A 54 -11.86 -11.41 15.80
C ASP A 54 -11.32 -11.83 14.43
N LEU A 55 -12.22 -12.05 13.45
CA LEU A 55 -11.82 -12.39 12.09
C LEU A 55 -11.06 -11.24 11.42
N GLU A 56 -11.52 -10.00 11.56
CA GLU A 56 -10.80 -8.83 11.02
C GLU A 56 -9.43 -8.66 11.68
N ARG A 57 -9.33 -8.86 12.99
CA ARG A 57 -8.04 -8.87 13.69
C ARG A 57 -7.10 -9.96 13.18
N THR A 58 -7.62 -11.17 12.95
CA THR A 58 -6.84 -12.27 12.36
C THR A 58 -6.36 -11.92 10.95
N ILE A 59 -7.22 -11.36 10.10
CA ILE A 59 -6.84 -10.95 8.74
C ILE A 59 -5.71 -9.93 8.75
N GLU A 60 -5.80 -8.90 9.59
CA GLU A 60 -4.76 -7.87 9.68
C GLU A 60 -3.47 -8.41 10.29
N SER A 61 -3.56 -9.20 11.36
CA SER A 61 -2.43 -9.87 11.98
C SER A 61 -1.70 -10.80 10.98
N ASN A 62 -2.45 -11.52 10.14
CA ASN A 62 -1.86 -12.39 9.13
C ASN A 62 -0.99 -11.63 8.13
N THR A 63 -1.46 -10.47 7.66
CA THR A 63 -0.70 -9.57 6.79
C THR A 63 0.57 -9.10 7.47
N GLU A 64 0.47 -8.65 8.73
CA GLU A 64 1.62 -8.16 9.50
C GLU A 64 2.66 -9.25 9.74
N VAL A 65 2.25 -10.41 10.24
CA VAL A 65 3.16 -11.54 10.50
C VAL A 65 3.82 -12.00 9.20
N LEU A 66 3.07 -12.07 8.10
CA LEU A 66 3.62 -12.51 6.82
C LEU A 66 4.69 -11.54 6.31
N PHE A 67 4.38 -10.26 6.19
CA PHE A 67 5.34 -9.29 5.63
C PHE A 67 6.53 -9.04 6.57
N ALA A 68 6.35 -9.11 7.90
CA ALA A 68 7.45 -9.03 8.85
C ALA A 68 8.48 -10.17 8.71
N ASN A 69 8.05 -11.33 8.20
CA ASN A 69 8.90 -12.50 8.03
C ASN A 69 9.26 -12.79 6.56
N LEU A 70 8.75 -12.00 5.61
CA LEU A 70 9.00 -12.18 4.18
C LEU A 70 10.38 -11.63 3.82
N CYS A 71 11.38 -12.51 3.69
CA CYS A 71 12.75 -12.12 3.31
C CYS A 71 13.31 -10.93 4.12
N PRO A 72 13.38 -11.02 5.47
CA PRO A 72 13.63 -9.88 6.37
C PRO A 72 15.01 -9.21 6.21
N GLU A 73 15.95 -9.92 5.59
CA GLU A 73 17.27 -9.40 5.23
C GLU A 73 17.18 -8.27 4.18
N ILE A 74 16.09 -8.23 3.39
CA ILE A 74 15.95 -7.34 2.23
C ILE A 74 14.65 -6.53 2.30
N ILE A 75 13.57 -7.12 2.81
CA ILE A 75 12.32 -6.41 3.05
C ILE A 75 12.31 -5.88 4.48
N GLU A 76 11.94 -4.62 4.62
CA GLU A 76 11.61 -4.01 5.89
C GLU A 76 10.09 -3.80 5.93
N PHE A 77 9.42 -4.40 6.91
CA PHE A 77 7.98 -4.21 7.10
C PHE A 77 7.68 -3.22 8.24
N VAL A 78 6.69 -2.35 8.02
CA VAL A 78 6.27 -1.34 8.97
C VAL A 78 4.75 -1.31 9.06
N SER A 79 4.20 -1.73 10.20
CA SER A 79 2.80 -1.41 10.54
C SER A 79 2.78 -0.04 11.20
N VAL A 80 2.21 0.96 10.52
CA VAL A 80 2.19 2.35 11.01
C VAL A 80 0.92 2.58 11.82
N PRO A 81 1.03 2.94 13.11
CA PRO A 81 -0.14 3.28 13.92
C PRO A 81 -0.87 4.49 13.31
N SER A 82 -2.18 4.39 13.16
CA SER A 82 -3.01 5.45 12.58
C SER A 82 -2.89 6.81 13.29
N LEU A 83 -2.61 6.79 14.60
CA LEU A 83 -2.40 7.98 15.42
C LEU A 83 -1.19 8.81 14.95
N CYS A 84 -0.22 8.16 14.29
CA CYS A 84 0.98 8.79 13.74
C CYS A 84 0.74 9.44 12.38
N LEU A 85 -0.46 9.28 11.81
CA LEU A 85 -0.83 9.76 10.49
C LEU A 85 -1.72 11.00 10.58
N GLN A 86 -1.60 11.88 9.58
CA GLN A 86 -2.64 12.88 9.34
C GLN A 86 -3.95 12.18 9.04
N ARG A 87 -5.03 12.72 9.59
CA ARG A 87 -6.38 12.16 9.48
C ARG A 87 -7.33 13.24 9.00
N ASN A 88 -8.27 12.85 8.17
CA ASN A 88 -9.34 13.75 7.76
C ASN A 88 -10.29 14.06 8.94
N ARG A 89 -11.31 14.88 8.70
CA ARG A 89 -12.32 15.25 9.73
C ARG A 89 -13.12 14.06 10.29
N PHE A 90 -13.08 12.90 9.64
CA PHE A 90 -13.74 11.67 10.08
C PHE A 90 -12.79 10.73 10.84
N GLY A 91 -11.56 11.17 11.12
CA GLY A 91 -10.55 10.35 11.79
C GLY A 91 -9.90 9.29 10.90
N VAL A 92 -10.12 9.30 9.59
CA VAL A 92 -9.56 8.30 8.67
C VAL A 92 -8.17 8.74 8.21
N PRO A 93 -7.14 7.87 8.27
CA PRO A 93 -5.78 8.20 7.85
C PRO A 93 -5.65 8.62 6.39
N GLU A 94 -4.89 9.68 6.14
CA GLU A 94 -4.54 10.15 4.80
C GLU A 94 -3.43 9.30 4.19
N LEU A 95 -3.63 8.88 2.93
CA LEU A 95 -2.71 8.04 2.19
C LEU A 95 -1.32 8.67 2.06
N HIS A 96 -1.25 9.96 1.69
CA HIS A 96 0.02 10.67 1.57
C HIS A 96 0.80 10.69 2.88
N SER A 97 0.12 10.85 4.03
CA SER A 97 0.80 10.85 5.34
C SER A 97 1.49 9.53 5.63
N LEU A 98 0.94 8.41 5.14
CA LEU A 98 1.52 7.09 5.32
C LEU A 98 2.80 6.92 4.47
N PHE A 99 2.78 7.35 3.21
CA PHE A 99 3.98 7.37 2.36
C PHE A 99 5.07 8.30 2.92
N LYS A 100 4.68 9.50 3.36
CA LYS A 100 5.59 10.47 3.99
C LYS A 100 6.28 9.87 5.22
N TYR A 101 5.53 9.18 6.08
CA TYR A 101 6.08 8.48 7.24
C TYR A 101 7.17 7.48 6.82
N ALA A 102 6.90 6.65 5.81
CA ALA A 102 7.87 5.68 5.29
C ALA A 102 9.11 6.36 4.66
N TYR A 103 8.94 7.45 3.93
CA TYR A 103 10.05 8.20 3.32
C TYR A 103 10.98 8.82 4.35
N GLU A 104 10.44 9.28 5.47
CA GLU A 104 11.23 9.91 6.54
C GLU A 104 11.94 8.88 7.42
N LEU A 105 11.28 7.76 7.71
CA LEU A 105 11.87 6.68 8.49
C LEU A 105 12.95 5.91 7.71
N TYR A 106 12.75 5.75 6.40
CA TYR A 106 13.67 5.00 5.53
C TYR A 106 14.10 5.82 4.31
N PRO A 107 14.87 6.91 4.47
CA PRO A 107 15.14 7.86 3.39
C PRO A 107 15.99 7.31 2.24
N ARG A 108 16.61 6.14 2.43
CA ARG A 108 17.54 5.48 1.50
C ARG A 108 17.07 4.10 1.00
N ALA A 109 15.79 3.79 1.17
CA ALA A 109 15.20 2.56 0.63
C ALA A 109 15.19 2.56 -0.91
N VAL A 110 15.21 1.37 -1.51
CA VAL A 110 15.14 1.16 -2.97
C VAL A 110 13.72 1.42 -3.46
N THR A 111 12.74 0.89 -2.75
CA THR A 111 11.31 1.09 -3.04
C THR A 111 10.52 1.25 -1.75
N TYR A 112 9.34 1.83 -1.90
CA TYR A 112 8.34 2.05 -0.86
C TYR A 112 7.03 1.45 -1.32
N THR A 113 6.54 0.45 -0.59
CA THR A 113 5.33 -0.30 -0.94
C THR A 113 4.23 -0.05 0.07
N TYR A 114 3.15 0.57 -0.38
CA TYR A 114 1.88 0.50 0.33
C TYR A 114 1.20 -0.83 0.02
N VAL A 115 0.71 -1.52 1.06
CA VAL A 115 -0.16 -2.70 0.93
C VAL A 115 -1.38 -2.52 1.83
N ASN A 116 -2.56 -2.93 1.36
CA ASN A 116 -3.72 -3.08 2.25
C ASN A 116 -3.44 -4.13 3.34
N SER A 117 -4.07 -3.97 4.50
CA SER A 117 -3.90 -4.83 5.67
C SER A 117 -4.55 -6.21 5.54
N ASP A 118 -5.09 -6.58 4.39
CA ASP A 118 -5.81 -7.84 4.13
C ASP A 118 -5.15 -8.70 3.04
N LEU A 119 -3.88 -8.41 2.72
CA LEU A 119 -3.12 -9.06 1.66
C LEU A 119 -2.08 -10.06 2.18
N LEU A 120 -1.99 -11.20 1.51
CA LEU A 120 -0.96 -12.22 1.69
C LEU A 120 -0.20 -12.43 0.38
N THR A 121 1.07 -12.80 0.48
CA THR A 121 1.92 -13.07 -0.69
C THR A 121 2.90 -14.20 -0.40
N ASP A 122 3.56 -14.70 -1.44
CA ASP A 122 4.73 -15.57 -1.32
C ASP A 122 6.02 -14.83 -1.75
N ARG A 123 7.12 -15.60 -1.85
CA ARG A 123 8.44 -15.11 -2.27
C ARG A 123 8.43 -14.41 -3.64
N SER A 124 7.42 -14.65 -4.48
CA SER A 124 7.31 -14.03 -5.80
C SER A 124 7.20 -12.50 -5.75
N PHE A 125 6.71 -11.94 -4.63
CA PHE A 125 6.70 -10.50 -4.39
C PHE A 125 8.12 -9.94 -4.35
N TYR A 126 8.96 -10.47 -3.46
CA TYR A 126 10.37 -10.11 -3.34
C TYR A 126 11.11 -10.32 -4.68
N ASP A 127 11.01 -11.53 -5.25
CA ASP A 127 11.73 -11.89 -6.47
C ASP A 127 11.36 -10.95 -7.64
N THR A 128 10.10 -10.50 -7.71
CA THR A 128 9.66 -9.55 -8.74
C THR A 128 10.18 -8.15 -8.48
N ILE A 129 9.95 -7.58 -7.28
CA ILE A 129 10.30 -6.17 -7.03
C ILE A 129 11.80 -5.94 -7.16
N SER A 130 12.64 -6.89 -6.72
CA SER A 130 14.09 -6.76 -6.84
C SER A 130 14.54 -6.78 -8.31
N LYS A 131 13.95 -7.66 -9.14
CA LYS A 131 14.28 -7.72 -10.57
C LYS A 131 13.78 -6.51 -11.35
N VAL A 132 12.61 -5.98 -11.02
CA VAL A 132 12.11 -4.73 -11.60
C VAL A 132 13.04 -3.57 -11.22
N SER A 133 13.38 -3.43 -9.94
CA SER A 133 14.28 -2.38 -9.46
C SER A 133 15.68 -2.45 -10.08
N GLU A 134 16.21 -3.65 -10.31
CA GLU A 134 17.48 -3.85 -11.01
C GLU A 134 17.36 -3.46 -12.49
N SER A 135 16.31 -3.95 -13.17
CA SER A 135 16.09 -3.72 -14.60
C SER A 135 15.80 -2.26 -14.95
N LEU A 136 15.16 -1.52 -14.03
CA LEU A 136 14.78 -0.12 -14.18
C LEU A 136 15.66 0.81 -13.34
N LYS A 137 16.86 0.37 -12.95
CA LYS A 137 17.78 1.17 -12.14
C LYS A 137 18.03 2.54 -12.81
N GLY A 138 17.77 3.61 -12.06
CA GLY A 138 17.92 4.99 -12.55
C GLY A 138 16.65 5.59 -13.16
N HIS A 139 15.54 4.84 -13.23
CA HIS A 139 14.23 5.34 -13.62
C HIS A 139 13.27 5.40 -12.43
N GLU A 140 12.34 6.35 -12.47
CA GLU A 140 11.19 6.33 -11.56
C GLU A 140 10.14 5.35 -12.09
N PHE A 141 9.57 4.54 -11.19
CA PHE A 141 8.56 3.57 -11.57
C PHE A 141 7.56 3.32 -10.44
N VAL A 142 6.38 2.84 -10.85
CA VAL A 142 5.35 2.32 -9.96
C VAL A 142 4.98 0.92 -10.42
N ILE A 143 4.97 -0.05 -9.51
CA ILE A 143 4.51 -1.41 -9.75
C ILE A 143 3.16 -1.59 -9.09
N ILE A 144 2.20 -2.04 -9.88
CA ILE A 144 0.86 -2.45 -9.46
C ILE A 144 0.62 -3.90 -9.89
N GLY A 145 -0.48 -4.51 -9.46
CA GLY A 145 -0.91 -5.77 -10.02
C GLY A 145 -2.22 -6.26 -9.44
N SER A 146 -2.72 -7.31 -10.09
CA SER A 146 -3.95 -8.03 -9.72
C SER A 146 -3.69 -8.89 -8.49
N ARG A 147 -4.79 -9.19 -7.80
CA ARG A 147 -4.85 -10.18 -6.73
C ARG A 147 -5.78 -11.33 -7.10
N VAL A 148 -5.69 -12.38 -6.30
CA VAL A 148 -6.65 -13.48 -6.23
C VAL A 148 -7.43 -13.37 -4.94
N ASP A 149 -8.75 -13.43 -5.04
CA ASP A 149 -9.67 -13.39 -3.92
C ASP A 149 -9.95 -14.83 -3.47
N SER A 150 -9.63 -15.12 -2.21
CA SER A 150 -9.93 -16.41 -1.60
C SER A 150 -10.26 -16.24 -0.14
N VAL A 151 -11.05 -17.17 0.39
CA VAL A 151 -11.32 -17.23 1.83
C VAL A 151 -10.11 -17.82 2.53
N TRP A 152 -9.54 -17.06 3.46
CA TRP A 152 -8.53 -17.51 4.41
C TRP A 152 -8.95 -17.06 5.80
N LYS A 153 -8.95 -17.98 6.76
CA LYS A 153 -9.45 -17.73 8.13
C LYS A 153 -8.48 -18.21 9.21
N GLU A 154 -7.38 -18.83 8.81
CA GLU A 154 -6.41 -19.42 9.72
C GLU A 154 -5.40 -18.37 10.15
N ASN A 155 -4.91 -18.45 11.38
CA ASN A 155 -3.85 -17.57 11.85
C ASN A 155 -2.51 -17.97 11.22
N ILE A 156 -1.78 -16.97 10.76
CA ILE A 156 -0.40 -17.08 10.33
C ILE A 156 0.49 -16.89 11.56
N SER A 157 1.23 -17.92 11.93
CA SER A 157 2.13 -17.94 13.09
C SER A 157 3.61 -18.08 12.72
N SER A 158 3.93 -18.35 11.44
CA SER A 158 5.31 -18.47 10.96
C SER A 158 5.47 -18.21 9.45
N ASN A 159 6.65 -18.48 8.91
CA ASN A 159 7.10 -18.19 7.54
C ASN A 159 6.87 -19.32 6.53
N MET A 160 6.15 -20.40 6.89
CA MET A 160 5.92 -21.55 6.01
C MET A 160 4.44 -21.74 5.64
N TYR A 161 3.88 -20.78 4.89
CA TYR A 161 2.55 -20.93 4.33
C TYR A 161 2.61 -21.13 2.81
N ASP A 162 2.01 -22.22 2.35
CA ASP A 162 1.85 -22.49 0.93
C ASP A 162 0.44 -22.09 0.47
N PHE A 163 0.35 -20.92 -0.17
CA PHE A 163 -0.89 -20.43 -0.76
C PHE A 163 -1.12 -20.94 -2.19
N SER A 164 -0.28 -21.85 -2.72
CA SER A 164 -0.35 -22.33 -4.12
C SER A 164 -1.69 -22.95 -4.49
N ALA A 165 -2.38 -23.60 -3.54
CA ALA A 165 -3.74 -24.08 -3.77
C ALA A 165 -4.72 -22.90 -3.96
N LEU A 166 -4.66 -21.89 -3.09
CA LEU A 166 -5.55 -20.73 -3.12
C LEU A 166 -5.31 -19.83 -4.33
N PHE A 167 -4.05 -19.65 -4.75
CA PHE A 167 -3.74 -18.93 -5.99
C PHE A 167 -4.32 -19.61 -7.24
N ARG A 168 -4.49 -20.94 -7.21
CA ARG A 168 -5.07 -21.71 -8.33
C ARG A 168 -6.60 -21.77 -8.29
N SER A 169 -7.19 -21.85 -7.10
CA SER A 169 -8.63 -22.05 -6.93
C SER A 169 -9.43 -20.78 -6.63
N GLY A 170 -8.76 -19.70 -6.22
CA GLY A 170 -9.40 -18.42 -5.92
C GLY A 170 -9.89 -17.70 -7.18
N THR A 171 -10.63 -16.62 -6.96
CA THR A 171 -11.20 -15.81 -8.05
C THR A 171 -10.26 -14.67 -8.38
N ARG A 172 -9.90 -14.48 -9.65
CA ARG A 172 -9.10 -13.31 -10.02
C ARG A 172 -9.91 -12.04 -9.82
N ALA A 173 -9.34 -11.08 -9.12
CA ALA A 173 -10.00 -9.81 -8.86
C ALA A 173 -10.23 -9.01 -10.15
N ARG A 174 -11.13 -8.03 -10.06
CA ARG A 174 -11.38 -7.07 -11.15
C ARG A 174 -10.12 -6.26 -11.46
N LEU A 175 -10.03 -5.77 -12.70
CA LEU A 175 -8.88 -4.99 -13.19
C LEU A 175 -8.72 -3.62 -12.52
N ASP A 176 -9.70 -3.18 -11.74
CA ASP A 176 -9.68 -1.96 -10.94
C ASP A 176 -9.50 -2.20 -9.44
N ALA A 177 -9.34 -3.46 -9.00
CA ALA A 177 -9.01 -3.76 -7.61
C ALA A 177 -7.49 -3.73 -7.41
N ILE A 178 -6.95 -2.58 -7.00
CA ILE A 178 -5.51 -2.35 -6.81
C ILE A 178 -5.21 -2.07 -5.35
N ASP A 179 -4.62 -3.06 -4.68
CA ASP A 179 -4.48 -3.05 -3.23
C ASP A 179 -3.02 -2.90 -2.77
N TYR A 180 -2.08 -2.79 -3.71
CA TYR A 180 -0.69 -2.46 -3.42
C TYR A 180 -0.06 -1.56 -4.49
N PHE A 181 0.88 -0.73 -4.05
CA PHE A 181 1.64 0.20 -4.90
C PHE A 181 3.10 0.18 -4.47
N VAL A 182 3.98 -0.44 -5.28
CA VAL A 182 5.44 -0.34 -5.08
C VAL A 182 5.91 0.89 -5.83
N THR A 183 6.60 1.81 -5.15
CA THR A 183 6.98 3.11 -5.71
C THR A 183 8.47 3.35 -5.50
N THR A 184 9.13 3.99 -6.47
CA THR A 184 10.36 4.72 -6.17
C THR A 184 10.01 6.04 -5.49
N LYS A 185 10.96 6.62 -4.73
CA LYS A 185 10.72 7.77 -3.86
C LYS A 185 10.05 8.97 -4.56
N SER A 186 10.40 9.21 -5.83
CA SER A 186 9.96 10.40 -6.57
C SER A 186 8.94 10.07 -7.67
N SER A 187 8.43 8.83 -7.72
CA SER A 187 7.49 8.39 -8.76
C SER A 187 6.08 8.99 -8.62
N ILE A 188 5.71 9.46 -7.43
CA ILE A 188 4.42 10.11 -7.17
C ILE A 188 4.68 11.49 -6.57
N ASP A 189 4.30 12.54 -7.31
CA ASP A 189 4.25 13.90 -6.76
C ASP A 189 2.99 14.05 -5.89
N TRP A 190 3.17 13.82 -4.60
CA TRP A 190 2.12 13.89 -3.59
C TRP A 190 1.49 15.27 -3.40
N HIS A 191 2.11 16.35 -3.89
CA HIS A 191 1.49 17.67 -3.87
C HIS A 191 0.33 17.80 -4.87
N ARG A 192 0.31 16.94 -5.90
CA ARG A 192 -0.76 16.88 -6.91
C ARG A 192 -1.82 15.83 -6.60
N VAL A 193 -1.52 14.91 -5.69
CA VAL A 193 -2.48 13.88 -5.25
C VAL A 193 -3.48 14.54 -4.29
N PRO A 194 -4.81 14.43 -4.53
CA PRO A 194 -5.80 14.87 -3.56
C PRO A 194 -5.58 14.20 -2.20
N PRO A 195 -6.04 14.79 -1.08
CA PRO A 195 -5.85 14.24 0.26
C PRO A 195 -6.75 13.01 0.49
N PHE A 196 -6.51 11.94 -0.26
CA PHE A 196 -7.23 10.70 -0.19
C PHE A 196 -6.98 10.02 1.15
N VAL A 197 -8.00 9.30 1.62
CA VAL A 197 -7.90 8.49 2.83
C VAL A 197 -7.94 7.00 2.52
N ILE A 198 -7.28 6.24 3.38
CA ILE A 198 -7.16 4.79 3.27
C ILE A 198 -8.51 4.12 3.54
N GLY A 199 -8.79 3.01 2.85
CA GLY A 199 -10.03 2.26 3.02
C GLY A 199 -11.27 2.94 2.40
N ARG A 200 -11.10 3.94 1.54
CA ARG A 200 -12.20 4.49 0.71
C ARG A 200 -11.92 4.24 -0.77
N PRO A 201 -12.92 3.85 -1.58
CA PRO A 201 -12.72 3.59 -3.00
C PRO A 201 -12.18 4.81 -3.76
N ALA A 202 -11.62 4.58 -4.95
CA ALA A 202 -11.20 5.56 -5.96
C ALA A 202 -9.78 6.14 -5.85
N PHE A 203 -9.11 6.09 -4.69
CA PHE A 203 -7.72 6.59 -4.63
C PHE A 203 -6.78 5.77 -5.50
N ASP A 204 -7.01 4.46 -5.53
CA ASP A 204 -6.24 3.44 -6.20
C ASP A 204 -6.27 3.65 -7.72
N ASN A 205 -7.46 3.67 -8.32
CA ASN A 205 -7.60 3.91 -9.75
C ASN A 205 -7.19 5.34 -10.12
N TRP A 206 -7.44 6.32 -9.25
CA TRP A 206 -6.95 7.68 -9.50
C TRP A 206 -5.43 7.72 -9.58
N LEU A 207 -4.71 7.05 -8.65
CA LEU A 207 -3.26 6.97 -8.66
C LEU A 207 -2.74 6.25 -9.92
N VAL A 208 -3.35 5.15 -10.32
CA VAL A 208 -2.99 4.45 -11.57
C VAL A 208 -3.08 5.40 -12.76
N ASN A 209 -4.20 6.11 -12.89
CA ASN A 209 -4.43 7.05 -13.99
C ASN A 209 -3.44 8.24 -13.94
N TYR A 210 -3.17 8.76 -12.75
CA TYR A 210 -2.22 9.86 -12.53
C TYR A 210 -0.80 9.45 -12.93
N VAL A 211 -0.34 8.29 -12.48
CA VAL A 211 1.00 7.77 -12.79
C VAL A 211 1.13 7.46 -14.28
N ALA A 212 0.09 6.89 -14.90
CA ALA A 212 0.09 6.61 -16.34
C ALA A 212 0.23 7.86 -17.22
N GLN A 213 -0.09 9.05 -16.68
CA GLN A 213 0.04 10.33 -17.38
C GLN A 213 1.31 11.08 -16.99
N SER A 214 2.16 10.50 -16.15
CA SER A 214 3.37 11.15 -15.64
C SER A 214 4.56 10.89 -16.58
N PRO A 215 5.17 11.93 -17.20
CA PRO A 215 6.09 11.78 -18.34
C PRO A 215 7.45 11.13 -18.00
N ASN A 216 7.73 10.84 -16.73
CA ASN A 216 9.00 10.27 -16.28
C ASN A 216 8.85 9.00 -15.44
N VAL A 217 7.64 8.44 -15.38
CA VAL A 217 7.33 7.30 -14.51
C VAL A 217 6.92 6.10 -15.35
N ILE A 218 7.58 4.97 -15.12
CA ILE A 218 7.24 3.71 -15.76
C ILE A 218 6.18 3.01 -14.90
N LEU A 219 4.97 2.85 -15.42
CA LEU A 219 3.93 2.06 -14.78
C LEU A 219 4.03 0.59 -15.19
N VAL A 220 4.30 -0.27 -14.21
CA VAL A 220 4.55 -1.71 -14.37
C VAL A 220 3.38 -2.52 -13.82
N ASP A 221 2.77 -3.36 -14.66
CA ASP A 221 1.84 -4.39 -14.24
C ASP A 221 2.61 -5.69 -13.93
N ALA A 222 2.62 -6.04 -12.65
CA ALA A 222 3.29 -7.23 -12.13
C ALA A 222 2.36 -8.43 -11.89
N SER A 223 1.12 -8.38 -12.38
CA SER A 223 0.10 -9.41 -12.10
C SER A 223 0.48 -10.83 -12.50
N ASN A 224 1.44 -11.00 -13.41
CA ASN A 224 1.88 -12.32 -13.88
C ASN A 224 3.05 -12.89 -13.09
N THR A 225 3.71 -12.08 -12.26
CA THR A 225 4.87 -12.55 -11.47
C THR A 225 4.72 -12.32 -9.98
N ILE A 226 3.97 -11.32 -9.53
CA ILE A 226 3.59 -11.18 -8.12
C ILE A 226 2.29 -11.96 -7.89
N LYS A 227 2.33 -12.91 -6.97
CA LYS A 227 1.14 -13.59 -6.50
C LYS A 227 0.65 -12.91 -5.23
N MET A 228 -0.45 -12.18 -5.35
CA MET A 228 -1.11 -11.50 -4.24
C MET A 228 -2.46 -12.18 -3.95
N LEU A 229 -2.70 -12.51 -2.69
CA LEU A 229 -3.94 -13.12 -2.21
C LEU A 229 -4.65 -12.11 -1.30
N HIS A 230 -5.92 -11.85 -1.55
CA HIS A 230 -6.75 -11.08 -0.62
C HIS A 230 -7.64 -12.00 0.19
N GLN A 231 -7.55 -11.83 1.51
CA GLN A 231 -8.28 -12.60 2.50
C GLN A 231 -9.76 -12.18 2.51
N SER A 232 -10.54 -12.79 1.63
CA SER A 232 -11.92 -12.39 1.37
C SER A 232 -12.87 -12.98 2.40
N VAL A 233 -13.89 -12.21 2.80
CA VAL A 233 -14.91 -12.66 3.74
C VAL A 233 -16.21 -12.98 2.98
N LYS A 234 -16.62 -14.25 3.00
CA LYS A 234 -17.74 -14.83 2.21
C LYS A 234 -19.10 -14.09 2.30
N SER A 235 -19.28 -13.15 3.23
CA SER A 235 -20.56 -12.52 3.56
C SER A 235 -20.95 -11.34 2.67
N GLY A 236 -20.22 -11.02 1.58
CA GLY A 236 -20.47 -9.79 0.83
C GLY A 236 -20.20 -8.52 1.66
N LEU A 237 -19.53 -8.69 2.80
CA LEU A 237 -18.96 -7.64 3.65
C LEU A 237 -17.54 -7.26 3.18
N ASP A 238 -17.15 -7.60 1.95
CA ASP A 238 -15.98 -6.97 1.29
C ASP A 238 -16.18 -5.45 1.13
N HIS A 239 -17.39 -4.97 1.42
CA HIS A 239 -17.65 -3.58 1.74
C HIS A 239 -17.35 -3.34 3.22
N TRP A 240 -16.19 -2.73 3.46
CA TRP A 240 -16.01 -1.64 4.44
C TRP A 240 -17.37 -1.23 5.00
N GLU A 241 -17.68 -1.67 6.22
CA GLU A 241 -19.01 -1.72 6.82
C GLU A 241 -19.91 -0.56 6.42
N SER A 242 -21.20 -0.88 6.26
CA SER A 242 -22.34 0.04 6.15
C SER A 242 -22.14 1.38 6.88
N MET A 243 -21.40 2.28 6.23
CA MET A 243 -21.22 3.63 6.73
C MET A 243 -22.54 4.34 6.49
N SER A 244 -23.34 4.46 7.53
CA SER A 244 -24.53 5.31 7.54
C SER A 244 -24.19 6.73 7.04
N ASP A 245 -22.95 7.17 7.23
CA ASP A 245 -22.40 8.42 6.68
C ASP A 245 -21.90 8.27 5.23
N LYS A 246 -22.76 8.69 4.30
CA LYS A 246 -22.48 8.81 2.87
C LYS A 246 -21.29 9.72 2.57
N GLU A 247 -21.07 10.78 3.35
CA GLU A 247 -20.02 11.73 3.08
C GLU A 247 -18.64 11.15 3.37
N ASN A 248 -18.51 10.37 4.44
CA ASN A 248 -17.29 9.63 4.75
C ASN A 248 -17.03 8.53 3.70
N ARG A 249 -18.05 7.75 3.35
CA ARG A 249 -17.93 6.67 2.36
C ARG A 249 -17.48 7.16 0.98
N ASP A 250 -18.07 8.26 0.50
CA ASP A 250 -17.81 8.79 -0.84
C ASP A 250 -16.71 9.87 -0.86
N TYR A 251 -15.97 10.05 0.25
CA TYR A 251 -14.97 11.10 0.42
C TYR A 251 -13.93 11.12 -0.73
N ASN A 252 -13.28 9.99 -1.00
CA ASN A 252 -12.29 9.89 -2.08
C ASN A 252 -12.92 10.11 -3.46
N ARG A 253 -14.11 9.56 -3.72
CA ARG A 253 -14.81 9.74 -5.01
C ARG A 253 -15.10 11.22 -5.30
N LYS A 254 -15.52 11.97 -4.29
CA LYS A 254 -15.76 13.43 -4.39
C LYS A 254 -14.47 14.19 -4.69
N LEU A 255 -13.36 13.84 -4.03
CA LEU A 255 -12.05 14.45 -4.28
C LEU A 255 -11.49 14.12 -5.66
N ALA A 256 -11.70 12.88 -6.13
CA ALA A 256 -11.16 12.38 -7.38
C ALA A 256 -11.78 13.04 -8.62
N ARG A 257 -12.98 13.64 -8.50
CA ARG A 257 -13.71 14.34 -9.59
C ARG A 257 -13.74 13.57 -10.92
N GLY A 258 -13.89 12.24 -10.84
CA GLY A 258 -13.94 11.34 -12.00
C GLY A 258 -12.58 10.86 -12.55
N GLY A 259 -11.46 11.34 -12.01
CA GLY A 259 -10.11 10.91 -12.44
C GLY A 259 -9.76 9.44 -12.15
N TYR A 260 -10.67 8.68 -11.52
CA TYR A 260 -10.50 7.28 -11.16
C TYR A 260 -11.17 6.31 -12.13
N HIS A 261 -12.01 6.77 -13.06
CA HIS A 261 -12.79 5.90 -13.95
C HIS A 261 -11.97 5.21 -15.05
N THR A 262 -10.70 5.58 -15.23
CA THR A 262 -9.82 5.05 -16.28
C THR A 262 -8.60 4.33 -15.73
N GLY A 263 -8.44 4.27 -14.40
CA GLY A 263 -7.27 3.68 -13.77
C GLY A 263 -7.37 2.18 -13.58
N TYR A 264 -7.08 1.42 -14.62
CA TYR A 264 -7.09 -0.04 -14.59
C TYR A 264 -5.68 -0.61 -14.78
N ILE A 265 -5.46 -1.85 -14.36
CA ILE A 265 -4.18 -2.57 -14.55
C ILE A 265 -3.68 -2.48 -15.98
N TYR A 266 -4.55 -2.64 -16.98
CA TYR A 266 -4.15 -2.69 -18.39
C TYR A 266 -3.55 -1.37 -18.91
N VAL A 267 -3.70 -0.26 -18.18
CA VAL A 267 -3.08 1.03 -18.51
C VAL A 267 -1.56 0.95 -18.35
N ALA A 268 -1.06 0.07 -17.48
CA ALA A 268 0.35 -0.25 -17.38
C ALA A 268 0.83 -0.96 -18.66
N LYS A 269 1.64 -0.26 -19.45
CA LYS A 269 2.17 -0.78 -20.71
C LYS A 269 3.43 -1.62 -20.53
N CYS A 270 4.13 -1.47 -19.40
CA CYS A 270 5.23 -2.35 -19.00
C CYS A 270 4.68 -3.49 -18.17
N ARG A 271 5.09 -4.73 -18.44
CA ARG A 271 4.59 -5.93 -17.76
C ARG A 271 5.72 -6.85 -17.36
N THR A 272 5.62 -7.45 -16.18
CA THR A 272 6.50 -8.54 -15.78
C THR A 272 5.99 -9.87 -16.33
N GLN A 273 6.89 -10.75 -16.74
CA GLN A 273 6.56 -12.11 -17.15
C GLN A 273 7.67 -13.08 -16.75
N TYR A 274 7.27 -14.31 -16.38
CA TYR A 274 8.19 -15.45 -16.35
C TYR A 274 8.32 -16.03 -17.76
N HIS A 275 9.55 -16.31 -18.17
CA HIS A 275 9.94 -16.94 -19.42
C HIS A 275 10.79 -18.17 -19.10
N TYR A 276 11.00 -19.06 -20.08
CA TYR A 276 11.83 -20.27 -19.93
C TYR A 276 13.25 -20.00 -19.40
N PHE A 277 13.79 -18.81 -19.67
CA PHE A 277 15.13 -18.37 -19.25
C PHE A 277 15.12 -17.45 -18.02
N GLY A 278 13.97 -17.27 -17.37
CA GLY A 278 13.84 -16.45 -16.17
C GLY A 278 12.84 -15.30 -16.30
N PHE A 279 13.11 -14.18 -15.63
CA PHE A 279 12.21 -13.02 -15.57
C PHE A 279 12.47 -12.06 -16.72
N ARG A 280 11.42 -11.41 -17.24
CA ARG A 280 11.57 -10.36 -18.25
C ARG A 280 10.53 -9.25 -18.08
N LEU A 281 10.96 -8.02 -18.37
CA LEU A 281 10.07 -6.90 -18.65
C LEU A 281 9.62 -6.91 -20.12
N THR A 282 8.33 -6.84 -20.35
CA THR A 282 7.68 -6.94 -21.66
C THR A 282 6.74 -5.76 -21.90
N GLY A 283 6.38 -5.51 -23.17
CA GLY A 283 5.57 -4.34 -23.54
C GLY A 283 6.40 -3.05 -23.64
N ASN A 284 5.76 -1.90 -23.42
CA ASN A 284 6.44 -0.60 -23.45
C ASN A 284 6.91 -0.22 -22.05
N CYS A 285 8.18 -0.50 -21.75
CA CYS A 285 8.86 -0.17 -20.49
C CYS A 285 9.70 1.11 -20.62
N LYS A 286 9.10 2.14 -21.18
CA LYS A 286 9.66 3.50 -21.26
C LYS A 286 8.68 4.47 -20.60
N PRO A 287 9.16 5.59 -20.03
CA PRO A 287 8.28 6.68 -19.63
C PRO A 287 7.40 7.16 -20.80
N PHE A 288 6.23 7.70 -20.48
CA PHE A 288 5.25 8.21 -21.45
C PHE A 288 5.72 9.47 -22.16
#